data_AF-A0A660YU36-F1
#
_entry.id   AF-A0A660YU36-F1
#
_cell.length_a   1.000
_cell.length_b   1.000
_cell.length_c   1.000
_cell.angle_alpha   90.00
_cell.angle_beta   90.00
_cell.angle_gamma   90.00
#
_symmetry.space_group_name_H-M   'P 1'
#
loop_
_entity.id
_entity.type
_entity.pdbx_description
1 polymer ?
#
loop_
_entity_poly.entity_id
_entity_poly.type
_entity_poly.pdbx_seq_one_letter_code
_entity_poly.pdbx_strand_id
1 'polypeptide(L)'
;GPEVSRFIGRQIPGVGIVATIVLVFILGVLTTNFIGRSLLHLGERIIAKIPFIKTLYDSVKQLITAIAVSRRKEFQNVVLIEYPRRGAYVIGFSTKECTGELQQETEQTVVSIFVPSTPNPTTGMLVFVPKEDVIKLAMSVEEAMKVIISGGIVIPPTQLRRNPNYLPDEKS
;
A
#
# COMPACT_ATOMS: atom_id res chain seq x y z
N GLY A 1 -39.95 -43.80 -21.68
CA GLY A 1 -40.92 -43.62 -22.79
C GLY A 1 -40.29 -44.10 -24.07
N PRO A 2 -41.03 -44.80 -24.95
CA PRO A 2 -40.50 -45.56 -26.08
C PRO A 2 -40.28 -44.72 -27.37
N GLU A 3 -39.85 -43.47 -27.25
CA GLU A 3 -39.94 -42.51 -28.38
C GLU A 3 -38.60 -42.18 -29.06
N VAL A 4 -37.48 -42.81 -28.67
CA VAL A 4 -36.15 -42.50 -29.25
C VAL A 4 -35.67 -43.54 -30.28
N SER A 5 -36.49 -44.54 -30.64
CA SER A 5 -36.06 -45.64 -31.52
C SER A 5 -36.35 -45.45 -33.02
N ARG A 6 -36.58 -44.22 -33.50
CA ARG A 6 -36.77 -43.97 -34.94
C ARG A 6 -35.97 -42.78 -35.40
N PHE A 7 -34.72 -43.04 -35.80
CA PHE A 7 -34.21 -42.44 -37.05
C PHE A 7 -32.95 -43.11 -37.65
N ILE A 8 -32.24 -44.03 -36.99
CA ILE A 8 -31.08 -44.70 -37.62
C ILE A 8 -31.05 -46.19 -37.25
N GLY A 9 -31.25 -47.05 -38.24
CA GLY A 9 -31.36 -48.53 -38.13
C GLY A 9 -30.07 -49.26 -37.78
N ARG A 10 -29.22 -48.71 -36.90
CA ARG A 10 -28.04 -49.37 -36.34
C ARG A 10 -27.72 -48.68 -35.02
N GLN A 11 -27.87 -49.38 -33.89
CA GLN A 11 -27.38 -48.86 -32.62
C GLN A 11 -25.85 -48.86 -32.69
N ILE A 12 -25.25 -47.71 -32.98
CA ILE A 12 -23.80 -47.54 -32.91
C ILE A 12 -23.46 -47.53 -31.42
N PRO A 13 -22.81 -48.58 -30.88
CA PRO A 13 -22.46 -48.63 -29.48
C PRO A 13 -21.53 -47.45 -29.18
N GLY A 14 -21.84 -46.67 -28.14
CA GLY A 14 -21.00 -45.53 -27.71
C GLY A 14 -21.50 -44.14 -28.09
N VAL A 15 -22.53 -43.98 -28.95
CA VAL A 15 -23.09 -42.65 -29.28
C VAL A 15 -23.60 -41.93 -28.03
N GLY A 16 -24.23 -42.65 -27.10
CA GLY A 16 -24.68 -42.07 -25.82
C GLY A 16 -23.53 -41.58 -24.95
N ILE A 17 -22.39 -42.29 -24.97
CA ILE A 17 -21.19 -41.92 -24.20
C ILE A 17 -20.56 -40.66 -24.80
N VAL A 18 -20.39 -40.64 -26.13
CA VAL A 18 -19.86 -39.47 -26.85
C VAL A 18 -20.77 -38.25 -26.65
N ALA A 19 -22.08 -38.42 -26.77
CA ALA A 19 -23.05 -37.34 -26.53
C ALA A 19 -22.97 -36.81 -25.10
N THR A 20 -22.79 -37.69 -24.10
CA THR A 20 -22.63 -37.30 -22.70
C THR A 20 -21.33 -36.54 -22.47
N ILE A 21 -20.21 -37.00 -23.04
CA ILE A 21 -18.91 -36.30 -22.95
C ILE A 21 -19.01 -34.92 -23.58
N VAL A 22 -19.61 -34.81 -24.75
CA VAL A 22 -19.82 -33.52 -25.45
C VAL A 22 -20.69 -32.59 -24.60
N LEU A 23 -21.78 -33.10 -24.01
CA LEU A 23 -22.66 -32.32 -23.15
C LEU A 23 -21.94 -31.80 -21.90
N VAL A 24 -21.19 -32.67 -21.21
CA VAL A 24 -20.40 -32.30 -20.02
C VAL A 24 -19.31 -31.29 -20.39
N PHE A 25 -18.66 -31.46 -21.54
CA PHE A 25 -17.65 -30.52 -22.03
C PHE A 25 -18.25 -29.13 -22.31
N ILE A 26 -19.39 -29.06 -23.00
CA ILE A 26 -20.10 -27.80 -23.28
C ILE A 26 -20.51 -27.12 -21.96
N LEU A 27 -21.07 -27.88 -21.02
CA LEU A 27 -21.44 -27.37 -19.68
C LEU A 27 -20.21 -26.85 -18.92
N GLY A 28 -19.08 -27.56 -18.96
CA GLY A 28 -17.84 -27.14 -18.32
C GLY A 28 -17.29 -25.84 -18.90
N VAL A 29 -17.28 -25.71 -20.24
CA VAL A 29 -16.84 -24.49 -20.94
C VAL A 29 -17.75 -23.31 -20.62
N LEU A 30 -19.08 -23.50 -20.66
CA LEU A 30 -20.05 -22.46 -20.31
C LEU A 30 -19.89 -21.99 -18.87
N THR A 31 -19.77 -22.94 -17.93
CA THR A 31 -19.58 -22.67 -16.51
C THR A 31 -18.29 -21.88 -16.28
N THR A 32 -17.17 -22.34 -16.85
CA THR A 32 -15.86 -21.69 -16.67
C THR A 32 -15.81 -20.30 -17.30
N ASN A 33 -16.38 -20.13 -18.50
CA ASN A 33 -16.32 -18.87 -19.22
C ASN A 33 -17.31 -17.83 -18.67
N PHE A 34 -18.48 -18.25 -18.18
CA PHE A 34 -19.48 -17.34 -17.61
C PHE A 34 -19.15 -16.97 -16.16
N ILE A 35 -18.83 -17.96 -15.31
CA ILE A 35 -18.50 -17.71 -13.90
C ILE A 35 -17.12 -17.05 -13.80
N GLY A 36 -16.13 -17.48 -14.59
CA GLY A 36 -14.79 -16.89 -14.58
C GLY A 36 -14.78 -15.42 -14.95
N ARG A 37 -15.48 -15.03 -16.02
CA ARG A 37 -15.60 -13.61 -16.41
C ARG A 37 -16.38 -12.80 -15.38
N SER A 38 -17.45 -13.36 -14.80
CA SER A 38 -18.25 -12.66 -13.79
C SER A 38 -17.48 -12.47 -12.48
N LEU A 39 -16.68 -13.46 -12.04
CA LEU A 39 -15.77 -13.33 -10.89
C LEU A 39 -14.67 -12.29 -11.13
N LEU A 40 -14.07 -12.29 -12.33
CA LEU A 40 -13.07 -11.29 -12.70
C LEU A 40 -13.67 -9.88 -12.69
N HIS A 41 -14.84 -9.68 -13.30
CA HIS A 41 -15.52 -8.39 -13.28
C HIS A 41 -16.00 -7.98 -11.89
N LEU A 42 -16.41 -8.91 -11.03
CA LEU A 42 -16.78 -8.62 -9.64
C LEU A 42 -15.55 -8.23 -8.82
N GLY A 43 -14.43 -8.92 -9.01
CA GLY A 43 -13.13 -8.58 -8.43
C GLY A 43 -12.65 -7.20 -8.87
N GLU A 44 -12.71 -6.91 -10.16
CA GLU A 44 -12.43 -5.58 -10.71
C GLU A 44 -13.34 -4.50 -10.11
N ARG A 45 -14.65 -4.77 -9.95
CA ARG A 45 -15.60 -3.82 -9.35
C ARG A 45 -15.36 -3.57 -7.87
N ILE A 46 -14.97 -4.61 -7.12
CA ILE A 46 -14.63 -4.49 -5.70
C ILE A 46 -13.33 -3.71 -5.54
N ILE A 47 -12.29 -4.03 -6.31
CA ILE A 47 -11.02 -3.30 -6.33
C ILE A 47 -11.22 -1.85 -6.77
N ALA A 48 -12.02 -1.59 -7.80
CA ALA A 48 -12.34 -0.24 -8.27
C ALA A 48 -13.18 0.56 -7.27
N LYS A 49 -13.94 -0.11 -6.39
CA LYS A 49 -14.70 0.52 -5.28
C LYS A 49 -13.86 0.77 -4.03
N ILE A 50 -12.59 0.40 -4.01
CA ILE A 50 -11.64 0.84 -2.98
C ILE A 50 -10.71 1.90 -3.59
N PRO A 51 -11.23 3.10 -3.93
CA PRO A 51 -10.44 4.17 -4.55
C PRO A 51 -9.24 4.57 -3.67
N PHE A 52 -9.32 4.35 -2.35
CA PHE A 52 -8.23 4.63 -1.42
C PHE A 52 -6.98 3.78 -1.63
N ILE A 53 -7.11 2.50 -2.01
CA ILE A 53 -5.93 1.61 -2.13
C ILE A 53 -5.07 2.00 -3.32
N LYS A 54 -5.69 2.22 -4.48
CA LYS A 54 -4.94 2.59 -5.68
C LYS A 54 -4.30 3.97 -5.52
N THR A 55 -5.05 4.96 -5.03
CA THR A 55 -4.51 6.30 -4.73
C THR A 55 -3.43 6.25 -3.65
N LEU A 56 -3.56 5.41 -2.62
CA LEU A 56 -2.54 5.18 -1.61
C LEU A 56 -1.24 4.64 -2.22
N TYR A 57 -1.33 3.54 -2.97
CA TYR A 57 -0.16 2.93 -3.61
C TYR A 57 0.45 3.88 -4.64
N ASP A 58 -0.35 4.61 -5.41
CA ASP A 58 0.14 5.59 -6.38
C ASP A 58 0.78 6.80 -5.69
N SER A 59 0.24 7.29 -4.58
CA SER A 59 0.81 8.38 -3.78
C SER A 59 2.12 7.99 -3.12
N VAL A 60 2.16 6.80 -2.53
CA VAL A 60 3.36 6.19 -1.95
C VAL A 60 4.41 5.99 -3.03
N LYS A 61 4.01 5.44 -4.19
CA LYS A 61 4.91 5.20 -5.32
C LYS A 61 5.41 6.51 -5.93
N GLN A 62 4.57 7.53 -6.05
CA GLN A 62 4.96 8.85 -6.54
C GLN A 62 5.96 9.52 -5.61
N LEU A 63 5.76 9.45 -4.30
CA LEU A 63 6.75 9.94 -3.34
C LEU A 63 8.04 9.12 -3.41
N ILE A 64 7.98 7.80 -3.31
CA ILE A 64 9.15 6.93 -3.45
C ILE A 64 9.88 7.22 -4.75
N THR A 65 9.17 7.47 -5.85
CA THR A 65 9.78 7.80 -7.15
C THR A 65 10.39 9.20 -7.14
N ALA A 66 9.69 10.23 -6.66
CA ALA A 66 10.20 11.59 -6.54
C ALA A 66 11.50 11.61 -5.71
N ILE A 67 11.56 10.74 -4.71
CA ILE A 67 12.70 10.64 -3.83
C ILE A 67 13.79 9.72 -4.43
N ALA A 68 13.44 8.62 -5.09
CA ALA A 68 14.39 7.72 -5.75
C ALA A 68 15.05 8.33 -7.00
N VAL A 69 14.39 9.26 -7.69
CA VAL A 69 14.97 10.02 -8.82
C VAL A 69 16.12 10.90 -8.34
N SER A 70 16.21 11.18 -7.05
CA SER A 70 17.37 11.81 -6.43
C SER A 70 18.46 10.76 -6.19
N ARG A 71 19.30 10.58 -7.21
CA ARG A 71 20.27 9.49 -7.47
C ARG A 71 21.41 9.28 -6.44
N ARG A 72 21.17 9.36 -5.13
CA ARG A 72 22.13 8.94 -4.08
C ARG A 72 21.39 8.33 -2.87
N LYS A 73 21.94 7.24 -2.34
CA LYS A 73 21.50 6.43 -1.18
C LYS A 73 21.24 7.16 0.17
N GLU A 74 21.13 8.48 0.18
CA GLU A 74 20.98 9.33 1.39
C GLU A 74 19.54 9.71 1.69
N PHE A 75 18.63 9.44 0.76
CA PHE A 75 17.19 9.46 0.93
C PHE A 75 16.77 8.07 1.48
N GLN A 76 16.05 7.84 2.59
CA GLN A 76 15.16 8.68 3.38
C GLN A 76 15.00 8.01 4.76
N ASN A 77 15.35 8.70 5.83
CA ASN A 77 15.03 8.19 7.16
C ASN A 77 13.65 8.68 7.56
N VAL A 78 12.82 7.79 8.10
CA VAL A 78 11.63 8.19 8.83
C VAL A 78 12.10 8.84 10.12
N VAL A 79 11.61 10.04 10.38
CA VAL A 79 12.01 10.83 11.55
C VAL A 79 10.78 11.30 12.30
N LEU A 80 11.00 11.57 13.59
CA LEU A 80 10.07 12.26 14.45
C LEU A 80 10.72 13.60 14.83
N ILE A 81 9.96 14.68 14.70
CA ILE A 81 10.39 16.03 15.07
C ILE A 81 9.34 16.68 15.95
N GLU A 82 9.77 17.59 16.81
CA GLU A 82 8.87 18.37 17.66
C GLU A 82 8.32 19.56 16.88
N TYR A 83 7.01 19.57 16.59
CA TYR A 83 6.35 20.59 15.77
C TYR A 83 4.82 20.58 16.03
N PRO A 84 4.13 21.73 16.05
CA PRO A 84 4.66 23.10 15.91
C PRO A 84 5.15 23.69 17.24
N ARG A 85 5.03 22.96 18.36
CA ARG A 85 5.43 23.40 19.69
C ARG A 85 6.01 22.27 20.52
N ARG A 86 6.67 22.62 21.62
CA ARG A 86 7.17 21.66 22.61
C ARG A 86 6.06 20.71 23.11
N GLY A 87 6.40 19.43 23.20
CA GLY A 87 5.57 18.29 23.54
C GLY A 87 4.70 17.74 22.40
N ALA A 88 4.71 18.36 21.22
CA ALA A 88 3.93 17.90 20.05
C ALA A 88 4.87 17.37 18.97
N TYR A 89 4.60 16.17 18.46
CA TYR A 89 5.48 15.49 17.51
C TYR A 89 4.79 15.17 16.20
N VAL A 90 5.53 15.26 15.11
CA VAL A 90 5.08 14.87 13.77
C VAL A 90 6.07 13.91 13.12
N ILE A 91 5.55 12.98 12.32
CA ILE A 91 6.34 12.10 11.48
C ILE A 91 6.74 12.86 10.22
N GLY A 92 7.99 12.72 9.81
CA GLY A 92 8.50 13.28 8.57
C GLY A 92 9.53 12.39 7.89
N PHE A 93 9.91 12.79 6.69
CA PHE A 93 10.92 12.10 5.88
C PHE A 93 12.10 13.04 5.64
N SER A 94 13.26 12.66 6.18
CA SER A 94 14.50 13.42 6.00
C SER A 94 15.04 13.22 4.60
N THR A 95 15.42 14.34 3.97
CA THR A 95 15.92 14.36 2.60
C THR A 95 17.44 14.57 2.57
N LYS A 96 18.00 15.65 3.13
CA LYS A 96 19.45 15.91 3.32
C LYS A 96 19.74 16.98 4.40
N GLU A 97 21.01 17.11 4.78
CA GLU A 97 21.53 18.36 5.38
C GLU A 97 21.44 19.49 4.35
N CYS A 98 21.04 20.67 4.83
CA CYS A 98 20.93 21.84 3.98
C CYS A 98 22.30 22.44 3.68
N THR A 99 22.41 23.00 2.49
CA THR A 99 23.63 23.66 2.00
C THR A 99 23.24 24.95 1.27
N GLY A 100 24.18 25.89 1.14
CA GLY A 100 23.94 27.15 0.43
C GLY A 100 23.19 28.17 1.29
N GLU A 101 22.34 28.98 0.65
CA GLU A 101 21.63 30.11 1.25
C GLU A 101 20.86 29.72 2.52
N LEU A 102 20.08 28.64 2.48
CA LEU A 102 19.29 28.17 3.63
C LEU A 102 20.15 27.87 4.87
N GLN A 103 21.36 27.36 4.68
CA GLN A 103 22.27 27.06 5.79
C GLN A 103 23.02 28.32 6.29
N GLN A 104 23.20 29.33 5.43
CA GLN A 104 23.81 30.61 5.81
C GLN A 104 22.89 31.43 6.72
N GLU A 105 21.58 31.31 6.52
CA GLU A 105 20.56 32.00 7.32
C GLU A 105 20.20 31.28 8.62
N THR A 106 20.75 30.07 8.85
CA THR A 106 20.49 29.29 10.06
C THR A 106 21.76 29.11 10.88
N GLU A 107 21.69 29.42 12.18
CA GLU A 107 22.84 29.32 13.09
C GLU A 107 23.34 27.87 13.28
N GLN A 108 22.41 26.92 13.26
CA GLN A 108 22.70 25.51 13.44
C GLN A 108 22.67 24.76 12.11
N THR A 109 23.33 23.60 12.04
CA THR A 109 23.19 22.72 10.88
C THR A 109 21.76 22.18 10.81
N VAL A 110 21.01 22.60 9.79
CA VAL A 110 19.62 22.19 9.59
C VAL A 110 19.49 21.08 8.55
N VAL A 111 18.46 20.27 8.71
CA VAL A 111 18.08 19.24 7.73
C VAL A 111 16.68 19.50 7.20
N SER A 112 16.47 19.17 5.92
CA SER A 112 15.17 19.31 5.27
C SER A 112 14.29 18.09 5.54
N ILE A 113 13.14 18.32 6.19
CA ILE A 113 12.16 17.31 6.54
C ILE A 113 10.84 17.60 5.83
N PHE A 114 10.38 16.65 5.01
CA PHE A 114 9.03 16.70 4.46
C PHE A 114 8.05 16.10 5.48
N VAL A 115 7.06 16.89 5.89
CA VAL A 115 6.00 16.50 6.82
C VAL A 115 4.71 16.35 6.02
N PRO A 116 4.23 15.12 5.77
CA PRO A 116 3.00 14.88 5.02
C PRO A 116 1.75 15.23 5.83
N SER A 117 0.68 15.59 5.13
CA SER A 117 -0.65 15.76 5.71
C SER A 117 -1.40 14.42 5.78
N THR A 118 -2.26 14.28 6.78
CA THR A 118 -3.17 13.14 6.93
C THR A 118 -4.56 13.47 6.36
N PRO A 119 -5.26 12.54 5.69
CA PRO A 119 -4.84 11.19 5.29
C PRO A 119 -4.11 11.16 3.93
N ASN A 120 -3.98 12.32 3.24
CA ASN A 120 -3.39 12.40 1.91
C ASN A 120 -1.90 12.80 1.96
N PRO A 121 -0.97 11.82 1.86
CA PRO A 121 0.45 12.06 2.08
C PRO A 121 1.14 12.75 0.91
N THR A 122 0.44 12.96 -0.22
CA THR A 122 0.96 13.73 -1.37
C THR A 122 1.06 15.21 -1.08
N THR A 123 0.30 15.67 -0.09
CA THR A 123 0.32 17.05 0.40
C THR A 123 1.07 17.11 1.71
N GLY A 124 1.62 18.26 2.05
CA GLY A 124 2.38 18.44 3.27
C GLY A 124 3.12 19.75 3.29
N MET A 125 4.08 19.84 4.19
CA MET A 125 4.96 20.99 4.33
C MET A 125 6.42 20.55 4.36
N LEU A 126 7.30 21.43 3.88
CA LEU A 126 8.74 21.28 4.07
C LEU A 126 9.15 22.13 5.26
N VAL A 127 9.81 21.52 6.24
CA VAL A 127 10.39 22.24 7.38
C VAL A 127 11.89 22.01 7.45
N PHE A 128 12.59 23.01 7.97
CA PHE A 128 14.02 22.96 8.24
C PHE A 128 14.19 22.99 9.74
N VAL A 129 14.83 21.95 10.28
CA VAL A 129 15.00 21.79 11.73
C VAL A 129 16.46 21.50 12.05
N PRO A 130 16.97 21.95 13.21
CA PRO A 130 18.31 21.59 13.66
C PRO A 130 18.49 20.08 13.65
N LYS A 131 19.64 19.60 13.18
CA LYS A 131 19.94 18.18 13.07
C LYS A 131 19.83 17.44 14.41
N GLU A 132 20.10 18.14 15.52
CA GLU A 132 20.01 17.61 16.87
C GLU A 132 18.57 17.36 17.36
N ASP A 133 17.59 18.07 16.81
CA ASP A 133 16.17 17.93 17.17
C ASP A 133 15.47 16.80 16.40
N VAL A 134 16.21 16.08 15.55
CA VAL A 134 15.67 15.03 14.68
C VAL A 134 15.85 13.65 15.29
N ILE A 135 14.74 13.04 15.67
CA ILE A 135 14.72 11.68 16.23
C ILE A 135 14.52 10.68 15.09
N LYS A 136 15.55 9.88 14.78
CA LYS A 136 15.43 8.81 13.77
C LYS A 136 14.57 7.65 14.28
N LEU A 137 13.53 7.32 13.54
CA LEU A 137 12.67 6.17 13.78
C LEU A 137 13.23 4.93 13.08
N ALA A 138 13.01 3.75 13.67
CA ALA A 138 13.44 2.47 13.11
C ALA A 138 12.46 1.92 12.06
N MET A 139 11.25 2.48 11.99
CA MET A 139 10.23 2.03 11.04
C MET A 139 10.61 2.34 9.60
N SER A 140 10.18 1.49 8.68
CA SER A 140 10.27 1.72 7.25
C SER A 140 9.36 2.87 6.79
N VAL A 141 9.66 3.44 5.62
CA VAL A 141 8.81 4.45 4.99
C VAL A 141 7.39 3.93 4.77
N GLU A 142 7.23 2.66 4.39
CA GLU A 142 5.91 2.04 4.18
C GLU A 142 5.09 1.99 5.48
N GLU A 143 5.72 1.61 6.59
CA GLU A 143 5.09 1.59 7.91
C GLU A 143 4.69 2.98 8.37
N ALA A 144 5.58 3.98 8.20
CA ALA A 144 5.28 5.37 8.51
C ALA A 144 4.06 5.89 7.72
N MET A 145 4.00 5.56 6.43
CA MET A 145 2.88 5.93 5.58
C MET A 145 1.57 5.28 6.05
N LYS A 146 1.59 4.02 6.51
CA LYS A 146 0.40 3.38 7.12
C LYS A 146 -0.09 4.17 8.34
N VAL A 147 0.80 4.67 9.18
CA VAL A 147 0.44 5.54 10.32
C VAL A 147 -0.21 6.82 9.83
N ILE A 148 0.42 7.53 8.90
CA ILE A 148 -0.06 8.83 8.38
C ILE A 148 -1.43 8.70 7.70
N ILE A 149 -1.60 7.74 6.80
CA ILE A 149 -2.88 7.57 6.08
C ILE A 149 -4.00 7.11 7.00
N SER A 150 -3.69 6.28 8.00
CA SER A 150 -4.69 5.85 8.99
C SER A 150 -5.00 6.93 10.05
N GLY A 151 -4.30 8.06 10.04
CA GLY A 151 -4.45 9.10 11.06
C GLY A 151 -3.98 8.65 12.46
N GLY A 152 -3.04 7.69 12.53
CA GLY A 152 -2.51 7.16 13.78
C GLY A 152 -3.27 5.95 14.35
N ILE A 153 -4.32 5.46 13.69
CA ILE A 153 -5.06 4.26 14.13
C ILE A 153 -4.22 3.00 13.99
N VAL A 154 -3.39 2.93 12.95
CA VAL A 154 -2.49 1.79 12.70
C VAL A 154 -1.08 2.20 13.09
N ILE A 155 -0.56 1.62 14.18
CA ILE A 155 0.81 1.83 14.63
C ILE A 155 1.57 0.50 14.46
N PRO A 156 2.66 0.47 13.68
CA PRO A 156 3.46 -0.73 13.49
C PRO A 156 4.06 -1.18 14.84
N PRO A 157 4.14 -2.50 15.11
CA PRO A 157 4.73 -3.00 16.34
C PRO A 157 6.18 -2.55 16.45
N THR A 158 6.55 -2.04 17.63
CA THR A 158 7.88 -1.49 17.91
C THR A 158 8.97 -2.51 17.59
N GLN A 159 9.82 -2.24 16.59
CA GLN A 159 11.14 -2.85 16.53
C GLN A 159 11.93 -2.26 17.69
N LEU A 160 12.11 -3.04 18.76
CA LEU A 160 12.63 -2.64 20.06
C LEU A 160 13.88 -1.73 19.96
N ARG A 161 13.67 -0.42 19.99
CA ARG A 161 14.68 0.54 20.41
C ARG A 161 14.30 0.94 21.83
N ARG A 162 15.09 0.44 22.78
CA ARG A 162 14.85 0.50 24.23
C ARG A 162 14.85 1.96 24.69
N ASN A 163 13.69 2.61 24.69
CA ASN A 163 13.49 3.79 25.54
C ASN A 163 13.37 3.26 26.98
N PRO A 164 14.31 3.59 27.89
CA PRO A 164 14.29 3.08 29.27
C PRO A 164 13.02 3.44 30.05
N ASN A 165 12.31 4.48 29.61
CA ASN A 165 11.10 4.99 30.24
C ASN A 165 9.80 4.49 29.57
N TYR A 166 9.90 3.65 28.53
CA TYR A 166 8.73 3.10 27.86
C TYR A 166 8.27 1.82 28.56
N LEU A 167 7.12 1.91 29.23
CA LEU A 167 6.35 0.77 29.73
C LEU A 167 5.26 0.49 28.69
N PRO A 168 5.27 -0.65 27.99
CA PRO A 168 4.16 -1.01 27.11
C PRO A 168 2.90 -1.17 27.96
N ASP A 169 1.77 -0.64 27.50
CA ASP A 169 0.47 -0.94 28.11
C ASP A 169 0.23 -2.45 28.04
N GLU A 170 -0.03 -3.06 29.20
CA GLU A 170 -0.46 -4.45 29.27
C GLU A 170 -1.73 -4.61 28.42
N LYS A 171 -1.68 -5.56 27.48
CA LYS A 171 -2.76 -5.85 26.53
C LYS A 171 -4.11 -5.95 27.24
N SER A 172 -5.04 -5.05 26.89
CA SER A 172 -6.48 -5.26 27.10
C SER A 172 -7.07 -6.13 26.00
#